data_AF-A0A2D4JIT4-F1
#
_entry.id   AF-A0A2D4JIT4-F1
#
_cell.length_a   1.000
_cell.length_b   1.000
_cell.length_c   1.000
_cell.angle_alpha   90.00
_cell.angle_beta   90.00
_cell.angle_gamma   90.00
#
_symmetry.space_group_name_H-M   'P 1'
#
loop_
_entity.id
_entity.type
_entity.pdbx_description
1 polymer ?
#
loop_
_entity_poly.entity_id
_entity_poly.type
_entity_poly.pdbx_seq_one_letter_code
_entity_poly.pdbx_strand_id
1 'polypeptide(L)'
;SWYLEDNIKKYCSNSSTVKKDDPRFYKSNVMYTLNGYASDRTDVLGFRQSEIVEWHLTSVGTVDEIVPVHLSGHTFLSKGKHQDILNLFPMSGESATVTMDNLG
;
A
#
# COMPACT_ATOMS: atom_id res chain seq x y z
N SER A 1 11.42 -13.73 1.17
CA SER A 1 10.55 -14.50 2.07
C SER A 1 11.21 -15.84 2.36
N TRP A 2 11.09 -16.35 3.58
CA TRP A 2 11.58 -17.69 3.95
C TRP A 2 10.91 -18.81 3.15
N TYR A 3 9.71 -18.57 2.62
CA TYR A 3 8.89 -19.55 1.91
C TYR A 3 9.05 -19.52 0.38
N LEU A 4 10.09 -18.87 -0.16
CA LEU A 4 10.25 -18.72 -1.62
C LEU A 4 10.33 -20.09 -2.33
N GLU A 5 11.13 -21.02 -1.81
CA GLU A 5 11.26 -22.36 -2.39
C GLU A 5 9.96 -23.17 -2.34
N ASP A 6 9.26 -23.09 -1.21
CA ASP A 6 8.01 -23.84 -1.01
C ASP A 6 6.92 -23.32 -1.94
N ASN A 7 6.85 -22.00 -2.13
CA ASN A 7 5.93 -21.37 -3.08
C ASN A 7 6.23 -21.77 -4.52
N ILE A 8 7.51 -21.81 -4.92
CA ILE A 8 7.91 -22.27 -6.26
C ILE A 8 7.47 -23.71 -6.50
N LYS A 9 7.71 -24.61 -5.54
CA LYS A 9 7.33 -26.02 -5.65
C LYS A 9 5.81 -26.22 -5.71
N LYS A 10 5.06 -25.38 -4.99
CA LYS A 10 3.60 -25.54 -4.84
C LYS A 10 2.79 -24.88 -5.96
N TYR A 11 3.21 -23.69 -6.43
CA TYR A 11 2.40 -22.87 -7.32
C TYR A 11 2.92 -22.75 -8.76
N CYS A 12 4.18 -23.13 -9.03
CA CYS A 12 4.68 -23.16 -10.41
C CYS A 12 4.31 -24.48 -11.09
N SER A 13 3.74 -24.42 -12.30
CA SER A 13 3.41 -25.61 -13.09
C SER A 13 4.65 -26.45 -13.45
N ASN A 14 5.81 -25.81 -13.62
CA ASN A 14 7.10 -26.48 -13.81
C ASN A 14 8.18 -25.77 -12.97
N SER A 15 8.44 -26.32 -11.78
CA SER A 15 9.40 -25.75 -10.82
C SER A 15 10.86 -25.89 -11.27
N SER A 16 11.19 -26.90 -12.08
CA SER A 16 12.56 -27.15 -12.57
C SER A 16 13.04 -26.10 -13.58
N THR A 17 12.12 -25.39 -14.22
CA THR A 17 12.44 -24.33 -15.19
C THR A 17 12.58 -22.95 -14.57
N VAL A 18 12.30 -22.80 -13.27
CA VAL A 18 12.31 -21.51 -12.59
C VAL A 18 13.75 -21.03 -12.37
N LYS A 19 14.08 -19.91 -12.99
CA LYS A 19 15.33 -19.17 -12.78
C LYS A 19 15.09 -18.02 -11.81
N LYS A 20 15.61 -18.14 -10.59
CA LYS A 20 15.36 -17.16 -9.52
C LYS A 20 16.04 -15.81 -9.76
N ASP A 21 17.11 -15.84 -10.55
CA ASP A 21 17.89 -14.69 -11.00
C ASP A 21 17.30 -14.03 -12.25
N ASP A 22 16.30 -14.63 -12.92
CA ASP A 22 15.58 -13.96 -14.01
C ASP A 22 14.87 -12.70 -13.45
N PRO A 23 15.21 -11.49 -13.93
CA PRO A 23 14.59 -10.26 -13.44
C PRO A 23 13.08 -10.24 -13.58
N ARG A 24 12.51 -10.94 -14.58
CA ARG A 24 11.05 -11.03 -14.75
C ARG A 24 10.40 -11.87 -13.65
N PHE A 25 11.03 -12.99 -13.28
CA PHE A 25 10.57 -13.83 -12.17
C PHE A 25 10.72 -13.09 -10.83
N TYR A 26 11.83 -12.39 -10.62
CA TYR A 26 12.01 -11.58 -9.41
C TYR A 26 10.91 -10.52 -9.29
N LYS A 27 10.69 -9.72 -10.35
CA LYS A 27 9.64 -8.68 -10.36
C LYS A 27 8.24 -9.24 -10.14
N SER A 28 7.91 -10.43 -10.65
CA SER A 28 6.59 -11.03 -10.42
C SER A 28 6.34 -11.47 -8.98
N ASN A 29 7.39 -11.57 -8.15
CA ASN A 29 7.28 -11.91 -6.73
C ASN A 29 7.40 -10.68 -5.81
N VAL A 30 7.79 -9.51 -6.35
CA VAL A 30 7.79 -8.24 -5.63
C VAL A 30 6.42 -7.59 -5.82
N MET A 31 5.59 -7.69 -4.79
CA MET A 31 4.21 -7.19 -4.82
C MET A 31 4.10 -5.90 -4.02
N TYR A 32 3.61 -4.83 -4.64
CA TYR A 32 3.19 -3.63 -3.94
C TYR A 32 1.82 -3.89 -3.31
N THR A 33 1.67 -3.55 -2.03
CA THR A 33 0.43 -3.84 -1.30
C THR A 33 0.02 -2.71 -0.38
N LEU A 34 -1.29 -2.57 -0.19
CA LEU A 34 -1.89 -1.79 0.90
C LEU A 34 -2.49 -2.77 1.89
N ASN A 35 -1.98 -2.82 3.13
CA ASN A 35 -2.41 -3.78 4.17
C ASN A 35 -2.41 -5.25 3.70
N GLY A 36 -1.47 -5.62 2.82
CA GLY A 36 -1.36 -6.98 2.25
C GLY A 36 -2.24 -7.24 1.01
N TYR A 37 -3.07 -6.30 0.59
CA TYR A 37 -3.83 -6.40 -0.66
C TYR A 37 -3.02 -5.83 -1.82
N ALA A 38 -2.76 -6.65 -2.83
CA ALA A 38 -1.97 -6.27 -4.01
C ALA A 38 -2.79 -5.58 -5.12
N SER A 39 -4.11 -5.63 -5.01
CA SER A 39 -5.07 -4.99 -5.91
C SER A 39 -6.26 -4.51 -5.10
N ASP A 40 -7.09 -3.67 -5.72
CA ASP A 40 -8.31 -3.19 -5.10
C ASP A 40 -9.20 -4.31 -4.59
N ARG A 41 -9.89 -4.03 -3.49
CA ARG A 41 -10.92 -4.88 -2.93
C ARG A 41 -12.30 -4.47 -3.45
N THR A 42 -13.22 -5.42 -3.45
CA THR A 42 -14.64 -5.16 -3.70
C THR A 42 -15.32 -4.45 -2.54
N ASP A 43 -14.82 -4.64 -1.30
CA ASP A 43 -15.38 -4.01 -0.11
C ASP A 43 -14.82 -2.59 0.04
N VAL A 44 -15.72 -1.61 -0.01
CA VAL A 44 -15.37 -0.19 0.13
C VAL A 44 -15.24 0.16 1.61
N LEU A 45 -14.22 0.95 1.94
CA LEU A 45 -14.07 1.56 3.26
C LEU A 45 -15.06 2.72 3.38
N GLY A 46 -16.18 2.48 4.08
CA GLY A 46 -17.26 3.45 4.23
C GLY A 46 -17.08 4.35 5.46
N PHE A 47 -17.40 5.63 5.30
CA PHE A 47 -17.39 6.65 6.36
C PHE A 47 -18.71 7.41 6.36
N ARG A 48 -19.08 8.06 7.48
CA ARG A 48 -20.25 8.95 7.48
C ARG A 48 -19.84 10.38 7.14
N GLN A 49 -20.79 11.11 6.56
CA GLN A 49 -20.62 12.52 6.30
C GLN A 49 -20.33 13.29 7.59
N SER A 50 -19.41 14.24 7.49
CA SER A 50 -18.96 15.12 8.57
C SER A 50 -18.24 14.43 9.73
N GLU A 51 -17.92 13.13 9.61
CA GLU A 51 -17.01 12.47 10.55
C GLU A 51 -15.57 12.95 10.34
N ILE A 52 -14.81 13.02 11.43
CA ILE A 52 -13.37 13.25 11.40
C ILE A 52 -12.69 11.90 11.62
N VAL A 53 -11.96 11.45 10.61
CA VAL A 53 -11.28 10.16 10.61
C VAL A 53 -9.79 10.40 10.76
N GLU A 54 -9.17 9.74 11.73
CA GLU A 54 -7.72 9.74 11.90
C GLU A 54 -7.10 8.58 11.11
N TRP A 55 -6.17 8.93 10.21
CA TRP A 55 -5.43 8.00 9.37
C TRP A 55 -4.02 7.84 9.93
N HIS A 56 -3.64 6.58 10.19
CA HIS A 56 -2.27 6.20 10.50
C HIS A 56 -1.70 5.43 9.32
N LEU A 57 -0.76 6.05 8.61
CA LEU A 57 -0.20 5.53 7.38
C LEU A 57 1.29 5.27 7.57
N THR A 58 1.74 4.05 7.26
CA THR A 58 3.13 3.65 7.44
C THR A 58 3.63 2.93 6.19
N SER A 59 4.79 3.36 5.69
CA SER A 59 5.50 2.62 4.65
C SER A 59 6.31 1.51 5.29
N VAL A 60 6.07 0.27 4.87
CA VAL A 60 6.78 -0.91 5.36
C VAL A 60 7.20 -1.76 4.17
N GLY A 61 8.46 -2.16 4.13
CA GLY A 61 8.97 -3.04 3.09
C GLY A 61 10.41 -2.71 2.71
N THR A 62 10.80 -3.17 1.53
CA THR A 62 12.13 -2.97 0.95
C THR A 62 12.16 -1.88 -0.10
N VAL A 63 11.08 -1.11 -0.24
CA VAL A 63 10.98 0.01 -1.17
C VAL A 63 11.79 1.18 -0.59
N ASP A 64 12.77 1.64 -1.34
CA ASP A 64 13.64 2.79 -0.99
C ASP A 64 13.14 4.10 -1.64
N GLU A 65 11.88 4.11 -2.09
CA GLU A 65 11.23 5.24 -2.74
C GLU A 65 10.20 5.89 -1.80
N ILE A 66 9.96 7.18 -2.01
CA ILE A 66 8.87 7.89 -1.34
C ILE A 66 7.54 7.42 -1.93
N VAL A 67 6.61 7.04 -1.07
CA VAL A 67 5.27 6.60 -1.47
C VAL A 67 4.28 7.73 -1.25
N PRO A 68 3.77 8.39 -2.31
CA PRO A 68 2.72 9.40 -2.18
C PRO A 68 1.35 8.72 -2.02
N VAL A 69 0.59 9.13 -1.01
CA VAL A 69 -0.79 8.70 -0.76
C VAL A 69 -1.73 9.86 -1.05
N HIS A 70 -2.77 9.62 -1.85
CA HIS A 70 -3.76 10.62 -2.24
C HIS A 70 -5.17 10.12 -1.88
N LEU A 71 -5.99 11.01 -1.30
CA LEU A 71 -7.41 10.77 -1.06
C LEU A 71 -8.22 11.66 -2.01
N SER A 72 -8.88 11.04 -2.99
CA SER A 72 -9.65 11.80 -3.97
C SER A 72 -10.85 12.47 -3.31
N GLY A 73 -11.03 13.78 -3.55
CA GLY A 73 -12.18 14.54 -3.06
C GLY A 73 -12.12 14.97 -1.59
N HIS A 74 -11.03 14.63 -0.88
CA HIS A 74 -10.78 15.02 0.51
C HIS A 74 -9.32 15.47 0.68
N THR A 75 -9.03 16.14 1.81
CA THR A 75 -7.67 16.59 2.12
C THR A 75 -7.23 16.12 3.50
N PHE A 76 -5.93 15.83 3.64
CA PHE A 76 -5.31 15.51 4.91
C PHE A 76 -4.99 16.79 5.68
N LEU A 77 -5.38 16.86 6.95
CA LEU A 77 -4.87 17.81 7.92
C LEU A 77 -3.71 17.15 8.69
N SER A 78 -2.48 17.56 8.38
CA SER A 78 -1.28 17.09 9.06
C SER A 78 -0.39 18.27 9.42
N LYS A 79 0.15 18.29 10.64
CA LYS A 79 1.04 19.35 11.16
C LYS A 79 0.45 20.77 10.95
N GLY A 80 -0.87 20.90 11.11
CA GLY A 80 -1.62 22.15 10.96
C GLY A 80 -1.81 22.64 9.51
N LYS A 81 -1.54 21.80 8.51
CA LYS A 81 -1.67 22.14 7.08
C LYS A 81 -2.58 21.15 6.36
N HIS A 82 -3.42 21.67 5.47
CA HIS A 82 -4.18 20.88 4.51
C HIS A 82 -3.30 20.47 3.33
N GLN A 83 -3.33 19.19 2.99
CA GLN A 83 -2.53 18.59 1.92
C GLN A 83 -3.35 17.52 1.20
N ASP A 84 -3.36 17.53 -0.12
CA ASP A 84 -4.04 16.50 -0.92
C ASP A 84 -3.25 15.19 -0.94
N ILE A 85 -1.92 15.30 -0.80
CA ILE A 85 -0.98 14.19 -0.85
C ILE A 85 -0.20 14.11 0.47
N LEU A 86 -0.13 12.91 1.04
CA LEU A 86 0.75 12.59 2.16
C LEU A 86 1.92 11.73 1.65
N ASN A 87 3.14 12.22 1.79
CA ASN A 87 4.34 11.49 1.37
C ASN A 87 4.85 10.62 2.52
N LEU A 88 4.94 9.31 2.29
CA LEU A 88 5.52 8.36 3.24
C LEU A 88 6.96 8.05 2.82
N PHE A 89 7.91 8.33 3.72
CA PHE A 89 9.30 7.94 3.54
C PHE A 89 9.47 6.45 3.87
N PRO A 90 10.49 5.77 3.30
CA PRO A 90 10.79 4.38 3.63
C PRO A 90 10.87 4.15 5.14
N MET A 91 10.16 3.14 5.64
CA MET A 91 10.11 2.78 7.07
C MET A 91 9.60 3.89 8.00
N SER A 92 8.90 4.90 7.49
CA SER A 92 8.29 5.96 8.30
C SER A 92 6.77 5.82 8.41
N GLY A 93 6.21 6.38 9.48
CA GLY A 93 4.78 6.55 9.66
C GLY A 93 4.41 8.02 9.80
N GLU A 94 3.23 8.39 9.29
CA GLU A 94 2.62 9.70 9.45
C GLU A 94 1.17 9.52 9.93
N SER A 95 0.73 10.44 10.78
CA SER A 95 -0.66 10.53 11.23
C SER A 95 -1.29 11.81 10.71
N ALA A 96 -2.50 11.72 10.21
CA ALA A 96 -3.26 12.86 9.69
C ALA A 96 -4.75 12.67 9.94
N THR A 97 -5.48 13.76 10.11
CA THR A 97 -6.94 13.72 10.18
C THR A 97 -7.56 14.14 8.86
N VAL A 98 -8.71 13.55 8.53
CA VAL A 98 -9.48 13.88 7.33
C VAL A 98 -10.92 14.11 7.77
N THR A 99 -11.49 15.26 7.43
CA THR A 99 -12.93 15.50 7.58
C THR A 99 -13.64 14.98 6.34
N MET A 100 -14.62 14.09 6.52
CA MET A 100 -15.41 13.49 5.45
C MET A 100 -16.53 14.44 5.02
N ASP A 101 -16.15 15.58 4.43
CA ASP A 101 -17.05 16.68 4.04
C ASP A 101 -17.67 16.53 2.64
N ASN A 102 -17.02 15.78 1.76
CA ASN A 102 -17.54 15.37 0.46
C ASN A 102 -18.26 14.01 0.55
N LEU A 103 -19.41 13.87 -0.12
CA LEU A 103 -20.23 12.66 -0.05
C LEU A 103 -19.83 11.56 -1.04
N GLY A 104 -19.00 11.90 -2.05
CA GLY A 104 -18.66 11.00 -3.15
C GLY A 104 -19.76 10.89 -4.20
#